data_AF-A0A8C0XD34-F1
#
_entry.id   AF-A0A8C0XD34-F1
#
_cell.length_a   1.000
_cell.length_b   1.000
_cell.length_c   1.000
_cell.angle_alpha   90.00
_cell.angle_beta   90.00
_cell.angle_gamma   90.00
#
_symmetry.space_group_name_H-M   'P 1'
#
loop_
_entity.id
_entity.type
_entity.pdbx_description
1 polymer ?
#
loop_
_entity_poly.entity_id
_entity_poly.type
_entity_poly.pdbx_seq_one_letter_code
_entity_poly.pdbx_strand_id
1 'polypeptide(L)'
;MMLLLYKEGLRVVIHTSNLIREDWYQKTQGVWLSPLYPRIDPGTHKAGESRTHFKADLLSYLKAYNAPALQEWVDTIQEHDLSETNVYLIGSTPGRFQGNHKDNWGHFRLRKLLREHASSIPKAEYWPIVGQFSSIGSLGADDSKWLCSEFKESLVTLREQRKTAGKSAAPFHLIYPSVENVRTSLEGYPAGGSLPYGIQTAEKQNWLHSYFHKWSAETSGRSNAMPHIKTYMRPSPDFSKIAWFLVTSANLSKAAWGALEKNGAQLMIRSYELGVLFLPAAFVSSYFQLSHCPCVKWCLVFSPRSRW
;
A
#
# COMPACT_ATOMS: atom_id res chain seq x y z
N MET A 1 -12.99 0.61 4.50
CA MET A 1 -13.46 1.64 3.56
C MET A 1 -14.85 2.06 3.99
N MET A 2 -15.14 3.36 3.95
CA MET A 2 -16.47 3.89 4.19
C MET A 2 -16.94 4.61 2.92
N LEU A 3 -18.19 4.38 2.53
CA LEU A 3 -18.91 5.17 1.53
C LEU A 3 -19.96 5.97 2.30
N LEU A 4 -19.88 7.30 2.21
CA LEU A 4 -20.66 8.21 3.04
C LEU A 4 -21.47 9.11 2.13
N LEU A 5 -22.77 8.83 2.01
CA LEU A 5 -23.72 9.61 1.24
C LEU A 5 -24.33 10.70 2.13
N TYR A 6 -24.33 11.93 1.65
CA TYR A 6 -24.87 13.11 2.31
C TYR A 6 -25.88 13.80 1.39
N LYS A 7 -26.58 14.81 1.93
CA LYS A 7 -27.43 15.69 1.10
C LYS A 7 -26.59 16.51 0.12
N GLU A 8 -25.38 16.87 0.55
CA GLU A 8 -24.44 17.74 -0.17
C GLU A 8 -23.56 16.98 -1.17
N GLY A 9 -23.53 15.64 -1.12
CA GLY A 9 -22.73 14.82 -2.02
C GLY A 9 -22.27 13.50 -1.41
N LEU A 10 -21.20 12.94 -1.96
CA LEU A 10 -20.63 11.65 -1.58
C LEU A 10 -19.18 11.82 -1.09
N ARG A 11 -18.77 11.04 -0.08
CA ARG A 11 -17.37 10.92 0.33
C ARG A 11 -16.96 9.46 0.42
N VAL A 12 -15.71 9.21 0.02
CA VAL A 12 -15.03 7.93 0.15
C VAL A 12 -13.92 8.07 1.19
N VAL A 13 -13.88 7.15 2.15
CA VAL A 13 -12.81 7.08 3.15
C VAL A 13 -12.12 5.72 3.04
N ILE A 14 -10.83 5.71 2.74
CA ILE A 14 -10.01 4.49 2.73
C ILE A 14 -9.05 4.59 3.90
N HIS A 15 -9.14 3.65 4.84
CA HIS A 15 -8.43 3.69 6.11
C HIS A 15 -7.98 2.28 6.53
N THR A 16 -7.10 2.20 7.52
CA THR A 16 -6.47 0.94 7.97
C THR A 16 -7.05 0.35 9.25
N SER A 17 -7.89 1.10 9.97
CA SER A 17 -8.50 0.67 11.24
C SER A 17 -9.68 -0.28 11.03
N ASN A 18 -9.76 -1.32 11.84
CA ASN A 18 -11.01 -2.05 12.07
C ASN A 18 -12.02 -1.13 12.81
N LEU A 19 -13.31 -1.50 12.79
CA LEU A 19 -14.37 -0.75 13.48
C LEU A 19 -14.57 -1.21 14.94
N ILE A 20 -13.47 -1.24 15.70
CA ILE A 20 -13.44 -1.56 17.13
C ILE A 20 -12.65 -0.49 17.88
N ARG A 21 -12.97 -0.24 19.15
CA ARG A 21 -12.40 0.86 19.94
C ARG A 21 -10.86 0.83 19.95
N GLU A 22 -10.29 -0.35 20.11
CA GLU A 22 -8.86 -0.60 20.27
C GLU A 22 -8.07 -0.09 19.07
N ASP A 23 -8.62 -0.23 17.87
CA ASP A 23 -7.97 0.19 16.63
C ASP A 23 -7.96 1.72 16.43
N TRP A 24 -8.75 2.47 17.20
CA TRP A 24 -8.79 3.95 17.19
C TRP A 24 -8.21 4.58 18.46
N TYR A 25 -7.74 3.77 19.41
CA TYR A 25 -7.30 4.27 20.72
C TYR A 25 -5.82 4.65 20.75
N GLN A 26 -4.92 3.67 20.72
CA GLN A 26 -3.47 3.88 20.94
C GLN A 26 -2.59 3.31 19.81
N LYS A 27 -3.17 3.07 18.64
CA LYS A 27 -2.47 2.56 17.45
C LYS A 27 -2.12 3.67 16.47
N THR A 28 -1.09 3.44 15.68
CA THR A 28 -0.83 4.24 14.48
C THR A 28 -1.63 3.68 13.30
N GLN A 29 -2.57 4.48 12.80
CA GLN A 29 -3.46 4.17 11.68
C GLN A 29 -3.34 5.24 10.59
N GLY A 30 -3.71 4.88 9.36
CA GLY A 30 -3.77 5.79 8.22
C GLY A 30 -5.21 6.00 7.74
N VAL A 31 -5.50 7.23 7.29
CA VAL A 31 -6.78 7.60 6.69
C VAL A 31 -6.50 8.46 5.46
N TRP A 32 -7.06 8.06 4.32
CA TRP A 32 -7.26 8.95 3.18
C TRP A 32 -8.73 9.37 3.14
N LEU A 33 -8.94 10.68 3.08
CA LEU A 33 -10.25 11.30 2.92
C LEU A 33 -10.34 11.84 1.50
N SER A 34 -11.34 11.40 0.75
CA SER A 34 -11.66 12.04 -0.52
C SER A 34 -12.16 13.48 -0.32
N PRO A 35 -12.16 14.31 -1.38
CA PRO A 35 -13.03 15.48 -1.46
C PRO A 35 -14.51 15.12 -1.23
N LEU A 36 -15.35 16.14 -1.05
CA LEU A 36 -16.79 15.96 -1.18
C LEU A 36 -17.14 15.93 -2.67
N TYR A 37 -17.65 14.81 -3.15
CA TYR A 37 -18.04 14.63 -4.55
C TYR A 37 -19.47 15.12 -4.75
N PRO A 38 -19.71 16.16 -5.56
CA PRO A 38 -21.07 16.63 -5.81
C PRO A 38 -21.83 15.62 -6.67
N ARG A 39 -23.17 15.64 -6.57
CA ARG A 39 -24.02 14.88 -7.49
C ARG A 39 -23.97 15.54 -8.88
N ILE A 40 -24.03 14.73 -9.92
CA ILE A 40 -24.11 15.19 -11.30
C ILE A 40 -25.57 15.61 -11.57
N ASP A 41 -25.77 16.80 -12.15
CA ASP A 41 -27.10 17.31 -12.46
C ASP A 41 -27.84 16.40 -13.47
N PRO A 42 -29.13 16.08 -13.23
CA PRO A 42 -29.94 15.32 -14.17
C PRO A 42 -29.92 15.94 -15.58
N GLY A 43 -29.63 15.12 -16.59
CA GLY A 43 -29.52 15.57 -17.99
C GLY A 43 -28.11 16.03 -18.42
N THR A 44 -27.16 16.13 -17.48
CA THR A 44 -25.76 16.42 -17.82
C THR A 44 -25.01 15.14 -18.19
N HIS A 45 -24.51 15.06 -19.43
CA HIS A 45 -23.64 13.95 -19.87
C HIS A 45 -22.18 14.22 -19.49
N LYS A 46 -21.85 14.10 -18.19
CA LYS A 46 -20.47 14.11 -17.69
C LYS A 46 -20.12 12.73 -17.14
N ALA A 47 -18.91 12.25 -17.45
CA ALA A 47 -18.43 10.98 -16.89
C ALA A 47 -18.20 11.07 -15.36
N GLY A 48 -17.87 12.28 -14.85
CA GLY A 48 -17.46 12.49 -13.47
C GLY A 48 -16.18 11.72 -13.12
N GLU A 49 -15.30 11.52 -14.10
CA GLU A 49 -14.07 10.73 -13.95
C GLU A 49 -12.86 11.64 -13.72
N SER A 50 -11.96 11.16 -12.88
CA SER A 50 -10.68 11.78 -12.55
C SER A 50 -9.58 11.43 -13.55
N ARG A 51 -8.52 12.24 -13.59
CA ARG A 51 -7.29 11.91 -14.34
C ARG A 51 -6.60 10.63 -13.88
N THR A 52 -6.93 10.14 -12.67
CA THR A 52 -6.36 8.92 -12.10
C THR A 52 -7.22 7.68 -12.32
N HIS A 53 -8.33 7.83 -13.06
CA HIS A 53 -9.31 6.76 -13.34
C HIS A 53 -9.96 6.17 -12.08
N PHE A 54 -9.95 6.95 -10.98
CA PHE A 54 -10.39 6.49 -9.67
C PHE A 54 -11.86 6.05 -9.65
N LYS A 55 -12.75 6.73 -10.38
CA LYS A 55 -14.19 6.37 -10.38
C LYS A 55 -14.38 4.99 -11.01
N ALA A 56 -13.86 4.78 -12.21
CA ALA A 56 -13.93 3.50 -12.90
C ALA A 56 -13.25 2.37 -12.11
N ASP A 57 -12.09 2.64 -11.50
CA ASP A 57 -11.39 1.66 -10.66
C ASP A 57 -12.20 1.28 -9.41
N LEU A 58 -12.81 2.26 -8.73
CA LEU A 58 -13.65 2.01 -7.55
C LEU A 58 -14.89 1.21 -7.92
N LEU A 59 -15.55 1.55 -9.03
CA LEU A 59 -16.67 0.79 -9.56
C LEU A 59 -16.26 -0.64 -9.92
N SER A 60 -15.07 -0.84 -10.51
CA SER A 60 -14.53 -2.17 -10.81
C SER A 60 -14.28 -2.98 -9.54
N TYR A 61 -13.72 -2.35 -8.50
CA TYR A 61 -13.49 -2.98 -7.19
C TYR A 61 -14.80 -3.44 -6.54
N LEU A 62 -15.82 -2.59 -6.50
CA LEU A 62 -17.13 -2.94 -5.91
C LEU A 62 -17.84 -4.04 -6.71
N LYS A 63 -17.82 -3.96 -8.04
CA LYS A 63 -18.45 -4.97 -8.92
C LYS A 63 -17.81 -6.36 -8.77
N ALA A 64 -16.53 -6.44 -8.41
CA ALA A 64 -15.85 -7.71 -8.20
C ALA A 64 -16.40 -8.55 -7.03
N TYR A 65 -17.13 -7.94 -6.08
CA TYR A 65 -17.81 -8.68 -5.02
C TYR A 65 -19.02 -9.47 -5.53
N ASN A 66 -19.58 -9.10 -6.70
CA ASN A 66 -20.80 -9.69 -7.25
C ASN A 66 -21.96 -9.74 -6.22
N ALA A 67 -22.13 -8.67 -5.45
CA ALA A 67 -23.09 -8.58 -4.35
C ALA A 67 -24.18 -7.54 -4.66
N PRO A 68 -25.48 -7.92 -4.65
CA PRO A 68 -26.58 -6.98 -4.95
C PRO A 68 -26.59 -5.73 -4.06
N ALA A 69 -26.25 -5.88 -2.77
CA ALA A 69 -26.17 -4.74 -1.83
C ALA A 69 -25.11 -3.70 -2.20
N LEU A 70 -24.10 -4.07 -3.01
CA LEU A 70 -23.11 -3.12 -3.52
C LEU A 70 -23.53 -2.50 -4.86
N GLN A 71 -24.56 -3.01 -5.52
CA GLN A 71 -25.08 -2.41 -6.75
C GLN A 71 -25.69 -1.04 -6.47
N GLU A 72 -26.42 -0.87 -5.38
CA GLU A 72 -26.95 0.44 -4.95
C GLU A 72 -25.84 1.47 -4.76
N TRP A 73 -24.70 1.06 -4.19
CA TRP A 73 -23.52 1.91 -4.04
C TRP A 73 -22.82 2.19 -5.37
N VAL A 74 -22.76 1.20 -6.27
CA VAL A 74 -22.26 1.38 -7.64
C VAL A 74 -23.08 2.44 -8.37
N ASP A 75 -24.41 2.34 -8.32
CA ASP A 75 -25.32 3.29 -8.97
C ASP A 75 -25.18 4.68 -8.33
N THR A 76 -25.13 4.74 -7.00
CA THR A 76 -24.87 6.00 -6.26
C THR A 76 -23.56 6.65 -6.71
N ILE A 77 -22.45 5.90 -6.80
CA ILE A 77 -21.16 6.45 -7.26
C ILE A 77 -21.23 6.91 -8.72
N GLN A 78 -21.97 6.20 -9.58
CA GLN A 78 -22.15 6.60 -10.99
C GLN A 78 -22.79 7.98 -11.11
N GLU A 79 -23.71 8.34 -10.21
CA GLU A 79 -24.38 9.65 -10.16
C GLU A 79 -23.54 10.80 -9.59
N HIS A 80 -22.32 10.55 -9.10
CA HIS A 80 -21.47 11.59 -8.50
C HIS A 80 -20.24 11.92 -9.34
N ASP A 81 -19.78 13.17 -9.26
CA ASP A 81 -18.57 13.65 -9.93
C ASP A 81 -17.34 13.44 -9.03
N LEU A 82 -16.49 12.49 -9.43
CA LEU A 82 -15.26 12.13 -8.72
C LEU A 82 -14.01 12.73 -9.39
N SER A 83 -14.17 13.69 -10.30
CA SER A 83 -13.09 14.23 -11.14
C SER A 83 -11.93 14.87 -10.37
N GLU A 84 -12.20 15.44 -9.21
CA GLU A 84 -11.19 16.06 -8.32
C GLU A 84 -10.26 15.05 -7.63
N THR A 85 -10.46 13.75 -7.83
CA THR A 85 -9.58 12.73 -7.23
C THR A 85 -8.16 12.81 -7.80
N ASN A 86 -7.17 12.86 -6.92
CA ASN A 86 -5.75 13.00 -7.25
C ASN A 86 -4.89 11.80 -6.84
N VAL A 87 -5.52 10.72 -6.38
CA VAL A 87 -4.86 9.45 -6.04
C VAL A 87 -5.32 8.33 -6.96
N TYR A 88 -4.48 7.32 -7.14
CA TYR A 88 -4.84 6.11 -7.88
C TYR A 88 -5.33 5.03 -6.92
N LEU A 89 -6.34 4.27 -7.33
CA LEU A 89 -6.82 3.13 -6.54
C LEU A 89 -5.96 1.89 -6.82
N ILE A 90 -5.55 1.22 -5.75
CA ILE A 90 -4.91 -0.11 -5.80
C ILE A 90 -5.75 -1.06 -4.97
N GLY A 91 -6.50 -1.92 -5.65
CA GLY A 91 -7.29 -2.98 -5.03
C GLY A 91 -6.66 -4.36 -5.21
N SER A 92 -7.07 -5.27 -4.34
CA SER A 92 -6.96 -6.71 -4.54
C SER A 92 -8.34 -7.33 -4.38
N THR A 93 -8.68 -8.28 -5.23
CA THR A 93 -9.91 -9.07 -5.14
C THR A 93 -9.55 -10.55 -5.33
N PRO A 94 -10.20 -11.48 -4.61
CA PRO A 94 -9.90 -12.90 -4.74
C PRO A 94 -10.15 -13.40 -6.17
N GLY A 95 -9.18 -14.13 -6.72
CA GLY A 95 -9.31 -14.63 -8.08
C GLY A 95 -8.01 -15.12 -8.71
N ARG A 96 -8.14 -15.58 -9.94
CA ARG A 96 -7.03 -15.99 -10.81
C ARG A 96 -7.12 -15.20 -12.10
N PHE A 97 -6.19 -14.26 -12.27
CA PHE A 97 -6.23 -13.29 -13.36
C PHE A 97 -5.18 -13.65 -14.41
N GLN A 98 -5.56 -13.60 -15.69
CA GLN A 98 -4.71 -13.93 -16.83
C GLN A 98 -4.70 -12.78 -17.85
N GLY A 99 -3.73 -12.79 -18.76
CA GLY A 99 -3.58 -11.75 -19.78
C GLY A 99 -3.54 -10.34 -19.17
N ASN A 100 -4.29 -9.42 -19.77
CA ASN A 100 -4.35 -8.03 -19.32
C ASN A 100 -5.04 -7.84 -17.96
N HIS A 101 -5.86 -8.81 -17.53
CA HIS A 101 -6.54 -8.74 -16.23
C HIS A 101 -5.58 -8.86 -15.04
N LYS A 102 -4.35 -9.35 -15.25
CA LYS A 102 -3.31 -9.35 -14.21
C LYS A 102 -3.02 -7.94 -13.70
N ASP A 103 -3.09 -6.95 -14.59
CA ASP A 103 -2.75 -5.55 -14.28
C ASP A 103 -3.88 -4.81 -13.54
N ASN A 104 -5.01 -5.47 -13.26
CA ASN A 104 -6.15 -4.86 -12.55
C ASN A 104 -5.96 -4.89 -11.03
N TRP A 105 -5.19 -5.82 -10.49
CA TRP A 105 -5.16 -6.08 -9.04
C TRP A 105 -3.75 -6.28 -8.47
N GLY A 106 -3.64 -6.11 -7.15
CA GLY A 106 -2.46 -6.47 -6.36
C GLY A 106 -1.17 -5.81 -6.84
N HIS A 107 -0.05 -6.55 -6.78
CA HIS A 107 1.27 -5.98 -7.08
C HIS A 107 1.48 -5.70 -8.58
N PHE A 108 0.66 -6.31 -9.45
CA PHE A 108 0.67 -6.00 -10.88
C PHE A 108 -0.07 -4.68 -11.18
N ARG A 109 -1.15 -4.37 -10.46
CA ARG A 109 -1.77 -3.03 -10.53
C ARG A 109 -0.78 -1.93 -10.18
N LEU A 110 -0.06 -2.09 -9.07
CA LEU A 110 1.00 -1.15 -8.67
C LEU A 110 2.06 -1.02 -9.79
N ARG A 111 2.57 -2.14 -10.30
CA ARG A 111 3.56 -2.16 -11.38
C ARG A 111 3.09 -1.40 -12.62
N LYS A 112 1.84 -1.61 -13.06
CA LYS A 112 1.26 -0.91 -14.21
C LYS A 112 1.23 0.60 -13.96
N LEU A 113 0.68 1.04 -12.82
CA LEU A 113 0.58 2.45 -12.48
C LEU A 113 1.95 3.13 -12.41
N LEU A 114 2.95 2.48 -11.81
CA LEU A 114 4.31 3.01 -11.74
C LEU A 114 4.96 3.12 -13.13
N ARG A 115 4.74 2.12 -14.00
CA ARG A 115 5.25 2.12 -15.38
C ARG A 115 4.64 3.26 -16.22
N GLU A 116 3.35 3.52 -16.04
CA GLU A 116 2.59 4.46 -16.87
C GLU A 116 2.67 5.90 -16.36
N HIS A 117 2.75 6.09 -15.04
CA HIS A 117 2.52 7.40 -14.42
C HIS A 117 3.63 7.88 -13.48
N ALA A 118 4.56 7.03 -13.03
CA ALA A 118 5.68 7.51 -12.21
C ALA A 118 6.64 8.35 -13.06
N SER A 119 7.36 9.28 -12.42
CA SER A 119 8.45 9.99 -13.08
C SER A 119 9.67 9.07 -13.24
N SER A 120 10.46 9.29 -14.30
CA SER A 120 11.79 8.70 -14.41
C SER A 120 12.70 9.32 -13.37
N ILE A 121 13.55 8.50 -12.74
CA ILE A 121 14.45 8.90 -11.67
C ILE A 121 15.88 8.54 -12.07
N PRO A 122 16.81 9.51 -12.12
CA PRO A 122 18.22 9.22 -12.32
C PRO A 122 18.74 8.31 -11.20
N LYS A 123 19.53 7.29 -11.56
CA LYS A 123 20.16 6.38 -10.59
C LYS A 123 19.14 5.68 -9.68
N ALA A 124 17.97 5.30 -10.22
CA ALA A 124 16.89 4.70 -9.43
C ALA A 124 17.29 3.39 -8.74
N GLU A 125 18.33 2.70 -9.20
CA GLU A 125 18.91 1.51 -8.58
C GLU A 125 19.41 1.76 -7.15
N TYR A 126 19.70 3.01 -6.78
CA TYR A 126 20.09 3.39 -5.41
C TYR A 126 18.90 3.85 -4.56
N TRP A 127 17.72 4.08 -5.15
CA TRP A 127 16.54 4.49 -4.41
C TRP A 127 15.95 3.27 -3.68
N PRO A 128 15.91 3.25 -2.34
CA PRO A 128 15.37 2.11 -1.61
C PRO A 128 13.89 1.91 -1.87
N ILE A 129 13.40 0.73 -1.57
CA ILE A 129 11.98 0.50 -1.27
C ILE A 129 11.83 0.38 0.24
N VAL A 130 10.79 1.00 0.79
CA VAL A 130 10.37 0.78 2.17
C VAL A 130 8.98 0.16 2.15
N GLY A 131 8.84 -0.99 2.80
CA GLY A 131 7.54 -1.59 3.10
C GLY A 131 7.33 -1.64 4.60
N GLN A 132 6.19 -1.18 5.08
CA GLN A 132 5.80 -1.20 6.49
C GLN A 132 4.43 -1.85 6.61
N PHE A 133 4.30 -2.80 7.53
CA PHE A 133 3.09 -3.61 7.67
C PHE A 133 2.90 -4.08 9.13
N SER A 134 1.72 -4.66 9.42
CA SER A 134 1.37 -5.17 10.74
C SER A 134 1.27 -6.70 10.78
N SER A 135 1.36 -7.39 9.64
CA SER A 135 1.32 -8.85 9.55
C SER A 135 2.18 -9.37 8.40
N ILE A 136 2.57 -10.65 8.50
CA ILE A 136 3.48 -11.30 7.55
C ILE A 136 2.93 -12.69 7.21
N GLY A 137 2.77 -12.96 5.92
CA GLY A 137 2.41 -14.29 5.41
C GLY A 137 3.61 -15.19 5.17
N SER A 138 3.36 -16.44 4.75
CA SER A 138 4.43 -17.32 4.26
C SER A 138 4.92 -16.83 2.89
N LEU A 139 6.20 -16.47 2.78
CA LEU A 139 6.77 -15.86 1.57
C LEU A 139 7.53 -16.89 0.72
N GLY A 140 8.11 -17.90 1.35
CA GLY A 140 8.85 -18.98 0.69
C GLY A 140 10.12 -19.34 1.46
N ALA A 141 10.83 -20.35 0.96
CA ALA A 141 12.05 -20.85 1.60
C ALA A 141 13.23 -19.86 1.52
N ASP A 142 13.21 -18.94 0.56
CA ASP A 142 14.22 -17.90 0.35
C ASP A 142 13.60 -16.66 -0.34
N ASP A 143 14.37 -15.58 -0.44
CA ASP A 143 13.92 -14.30 -0.99
C ASP A 143 13.59 -14.36 -2.49
N SER A 144 14.13 -15.33 -3.22
CA SER A 144 13.93 -15.49 -4.66
C SER A 144 12.58 -16.12 -5.00
N LYS A 145 11.87 -16.69 -4.04
CA LYS A 145 10.57 -17.36 -4.29
C LYS A 145 9.42 -16.41 -4.58
N TRP A 146 9.43 -15.21 -4.00
CA TRP A 146 8.36 -14.24 -4.23
C TRP A 146 8.77 -12.81 -3.89
N LEU A 147 9.42 -12.62 -2.72
CA LEU A 147 9.73 -11.28 -2.20
C LEU A 147 10.58 -10.48 -3.18
N CYS A 148 11.72 -11.03 -3.63
CA CYS A 148 12.66 -10.35 -4.51
C CYS A 148 12.42 -10.63 -5.99
N SER A 149 11.73 -11.70 -6.37
CA SER A 149 11.49 -12.09 -7.77
C SER A 149 10.23 -11.50 -8.38
N GLU A 150 9.20 -11.26 -7.58
CA GLU A 150 7.90 -10.78 -8.07
C GLU A 150 7.51 -9.46 -7.40
N PHE A 151 7.47 -9.45 -6.07
CA PHE A 151 6.96 -8.32 -5.30
C PHE A 151 7.89 -7.11 -5.42
N LYS A 152 9.16 -7.23 -5.05
CA LYS A 152 10.18 -6.18 -5.20
C LYS A 152 10.26 -5.68 -6.64
N GLU A 153 10.23 -6.59 -7.62
CA GLU A 153 10.27 -6.23 -9.05
C GLU A 153 9.07 -5.35 -9.47
N SER A 154 7.90 -5.53 -8.86
CA SER A 154 6.78 -4.59 -9.04
C SER A 154 7.04 -3.23 -8.42
N LEU A 155 7.58 -3.19 -7.20
CA LEU A 155 7.80 -1.96 -6.45
C LEU A 155 8.97 -1.13 -6.99
N VAL A 156 9.96 -1.76 -7.66
CA VAL A 156 11.09 -1.03 -8.25
C VAL A 156 10.75 -0.36 -9.58
N THR A 157 9.66 -0.79 -10.23
CA THR A 157 9.26 -0.31 -11.56
C THR A 157 9.08 1.21 -11.56
N LEU A 158 9.60 1.87 -12.59
CA LEU A 158 9.42 3.29 -12.88
C LEU A 158 9.23 3.45 -14.39
N ARG A 159 8.69 4.59 -14.81
CA ARG A 159 8.51 4.93 -16.22
C ARG A 159 9.85 4.93 -16.96
N GLU A 160 9.83 4.43 -18.20
CA GLU A 160 10.94 4.48 -19.18
C GLU A 160 12.24 3.75 -18.81
N GLN A 161 12.28 2.97 -17.72
CA GLN A 161 13.40 2.06 -17.48
C GLN A 161 13.29 0.83 -18.38
N ARG A 162 14.13 0.77 -19.42
CA ARG A 162 14.35 -0.46 -20.20
C ARG A 162 14.82 -1.55 -19.23
N LYS A 163 14.22 -2.75 -19.30
CA LYS A 163 14.63 -3.91 -18.52
C LYS A 163 16.13 -4.14 -18.70
N THR A 164 16.94 -3.76 -17.72
CA THR A 164 18.26 -4.36 -17.56
C THR A 164 18.03 -5.77 -17.05
N ALA A 165 18.48 -6.77 -17.81
CA ALA A 165 18.35 -8.16 -17.41
C ALA A 165 19.20 -8.39 -16.15
N GLY A 166 18.57 -8.50 -14.98
CA GLY A 166 19.24 -8.72 -13.71
C GLY A 166 18.33 -8.44 -12.51
N LYS A 167 18.67 -8.99 -11.34
CA LYS A 167 17.98 -8.67 -10.08
C LYS A 167 18.19 -7.19 -9.74
N SER A 168 17.13 -6.48 -9.35
CA SER A 168 17.28 -5.09 -8.92
C SER A 168 18.19 -4.96 -7.68
N ALA A 169 19.21 -4.12 -7.80
CA ALA A 169 20.13 -3.78 -6.71
C ALA A 169 19.53 -2.83 -5.66
N ALA A 170 18.29 -2.34 -5.87
CA ALA A 170 17.64 -1.41 -4.95
C ALA A 170 17.55 -2.00 -3.53
N PRO A 171 18.02 -1.29 -2.48
CA PRO A 171 17.84 -1.73 -1.11
C PRO A 171 16.35 -1.91 -0.78
N PHE A 172 16.03 -2.93 0.04
CA PHE A 172 14.66 -3.17 0.46
C PHE A 172 14.60 -3.18 1.99
N HIS A 173 13.96 -2.18 2.58
CA HIS A 173 13.79 -2.06 4.02
C HIS A 173 12.37 -2.45 4.40
N LEU A 174 12.23 -3.42 5.31
CA LEU A 174 10.95 -3.85 5.82
C LEU A 174 10.81 -3.38 7.27
N ILE A 175 9.79 -2.58 7.58
CA ILE A 175 9.52 -2.09 8.93
C ILE A 175 8.40 -2.94 9.54
N TYR A 176 8.74 -3.63 10.63
CA TYR A 176 7.81 -4.41 11.45
C TYR A 176 8.21 -4.25 12.92
N PRO A 177 7.27 -4.13 13.89
CA PRO A 177 7.64 -3.93 15.29
C PRO A 177 8.45 -5.08 15.86
N SER A 178 9.55 -4.76 16.54
CA SER A 178 10.30 -5.75 17.33
C SER A 178 9.57 -6.11 18.62
N VAL A 179 9.98 -7.19 19.28
CA VAL A 179 9.50 -7.55 20.62
C VAL A 179 9.63 -6.38 21.59
N GLU A 180 10.75 -5.65 21.53
CA GLU A 180 11.01 -4.50 22.39
C GLU A 180 10.11 -3.30 22.07
N ASN A 181 9.81 -3.06 20.78
CA ASN A 181 8.84 -2.03 20.39
C ASN A 181 7.46 -2.31 21.01
N VAL A 182 7.02 -3.57 20.98
CA VAL A 182 5.71 -3.97 21.53
C VAL A 182 5.72 -3.87 23.05
N ARG A 183 6.75 -4.42 23.71
CA ARG A 183 6.90 -4.41 25.18
C ARG A 183 6.84 -2.99 25.76
N THR A 184 7.45 -2.03 25.07
CA THR A 184 7.53 -0.62 25.49
C THR A 184 6.49 0.27 24.83
N SER A 185 5.50 -0.31 24.16
CA SER A 185 4.37 0.42 23.57
C SER A 185 3.38 0.91 24.63
N LEU A 186 2.49 1.83 24.23
CA LEU A 186 1.40 2.33 25.08
C LEU A 186 0.47 1.21 25.57
N GLU A 187 0.21 0.20 24.73
CA GLU A 187 -0.66 -0.93 25.07
C GLU A 187 0.13 -2.09 25.70
N GLY A 188 1.47 -2.04 25.72
CA GLY A 188 2.34 -3.15 26.09
C GLY A 188 2.18 -4.37 25.16
N TYR A 189 2.39 -5.58 25.70
CA TYR A 189 2.21 -6.83 24.96
C TYR A 189 0.84 -7.02 24.29
N PRO A 190 -0.30 -6.53 24.85
CA PRO A 190 -1.58 -6.51 24.14
C PRO A 190 -1.55 -5.94 22.72
N ALA A 191 -0.68 -4.97 22.40
CA ALA A 191 -0.53 -4.49 21.02
C ALA A 191 -0.17 -5.62 20.03
N GLY A 192 0.54 -6.65 20.50
CA GLY A 192 0.92 -7.82 19.70
C GLY A 192 -0.26 -8.62 19.15
N GLY A 193 -1.44 -8.52 19.78
CA GLY A 193 -2.67 -9.14 19.25
C GLY A 193 -3.09 -8.61 17.88
N SER A 194 -2.70 -7.37 17.56
CA SER A 194 -2.93 -6.73 16.26
C SER A 194 -1.71 -6.83 15.32
N LEU A 195 -0.68 -7.60 15.70
CA LEU A 195 0.55 -7.81 14.93
C LEU A 195 0.75 -9.29 14.54
N PRO A 196 -0.20 -9.93 13.84
CA PRO A 196 -0.17 -11.38 13.64
C PRO A 196 1.01 -11.81 12.75
N TYR A 197 1.99 -12.48 13.36
CA TYR A 197 3.05 -13.21 12.69
C TYR A 197 3.31 -14.52 13.46
N GLY A 198 2.60 -15.58 13.06
CA GLY A 198 2.63 -16.86 13.79
C GLY A 198 4.00 -17.55 13.69
N ILE A 199 4.43 -18.16 14.79
CA ILE A 199 5.74 -18.82 14.89
C ILE A 199 5.97 -19.89 13.81
N GLN A 200 4.92 -20.66 13.46
CA GLN A 200 5.00 -21.69 12.41
C GLN A 200 5.23 -21.09 11.01
N THR A 201 4.89 -19.82 10.80
CA THR A 201 5.22 -19.08 9.57
C THR A 201 6.63 -18.51 9.67
N ALA A 202 7.00 -17.94 10.82
CA ALA A 202 8.29 -17.29 11.02
C ALA A 202 9.46 -18.26 10.87
N GLU A 203 9.40 -19.42 11.51
CA GLU A 203 10.47 -20.43 11.49
C GLU A 203 10.81 -20.94 10.08
N LYS A 204 9.84 -20.89 9.14
CA LYS A 204 10.03 -21.29 7.75
C LYS A 204 10.76 -20.25 6.89
N GLN A 205 11.01 -19.05 7.42
CA GLN A 205 11.53 -17.92 6.65
C GLN A 205 12.40 -16.96 7.46
N ASN A 206 13.28 -17.48 8.34
CA ASN A 206 14.21 -16.66 9.14
C ASN A 206 15.12 -15.74 8.29
N TRP A 207 15.36 -16.10 7.02
CA TRP A 207 16.06 -15.25 6.05
C TRP A 207 15.42 -13.85 5.93
N LEU A 208 14.09 -13.76 6.11
CA LEU A 208 13.33 -12.52 6.00
C LEU A 208 13.71 -11.50 7.07
N HIS A 209 14.08 -11.96 8.28
CA HIS A 209 14.33 -11.06 9.42
C HIS A 209 15.56 -10.17 9.21
N SER A 210 16.47 -10.57 8.31
CA SER A 210 17.61 -9.74 7.89
C SER A 210 17.18 -8.43 7.19
N TYR A 211 15.96 -8.37 6.68
CA TYR A 211 15.37 -7.18 6.07
C TYR A 211 14.64 -6.29 7.09
N PHE A 212 14.46 -6.74 8.34
CA PHE A 212 13.62 -6.05 9.31
C PHE A 212 14.30 -4.86 9.98
N HIS A 213 13.51 -3.81 10.12
CA HIS A 213 13.85 -2.54 10.76
C HIS A 213 12.80 -2.24 11.82
N LYS A 214 13.24 -1.62 12.91
CA LYS A 214 12.39 -1.28 14.06
C LYS A 214 11.32 -0.27 13.67
N TRP A 215 10.18 -0.33 14.36
CA TRP A 215 9.22 0.76 14.36
C TRP A 215 9.80 1.96 15.12
N SER A 216 9.77 3.13 14.47
CA SER A 216 10.12 4.44 15.04
C SER A 216 9.31 5.50 14.31
N ALA A 217 8.67 6.40 15.06
CA ALA A 217 7.79 7.43 14.51
C ALA A 217 7.85 8.72 15.35
N GLU A 218 9.05 9.10 15.79
CA GLU A 218 9.33 10.33 16.54
C GLU A 218 8.73 11.57 15.87
N THR A 219 8.83 11.64 14.54
CA THR A 219 8.28 12.72 13.71
C THR A 219 6.79 13.01 13.96
N SER A 220 6.04 12.00 14.42
CA SER A 220 4.60 12.10 14.67
C SER A 220 4.22 11.77 16.11
N GLY A 221 5.21 11.67 17.02
CA GLY A 221 5.03 11.32 18.43
C GLY A 221 4.46 9.91 18.64
N ARG A 222 4.74 8.97 17.72
CA ARG A 222 4.04 7.66 17.65
C ARG A 222 4.94 6.43 17.78
N SER A 223 6.18 6.57 18.23
CA SER A 223 7.08 5.43 18.42
C SER A 223 6.51 4.38 19.40
N ASN A 224 5.71 4.80 20.38
CA ASN A 224 5.05 3.89 21.32
C ASN A 224 3.60 3.52 20.91
N ALA A 225 3.07 4.07 19.82
CA ALA A 225 1.76 3.71 19.28
C ALA A 225 1.95 2.69 18.15
N MET A 226 1.74 1.40 18.44
CA MET A 226 2.09 0.33 17.49
C MET A 226 1.37 0.47 16.15
N PRO A 227 2.06 0.17 15.03
CA PRO A 227 1.51 0.37 13.71
C PRO A 227 0.50 -0.72 13.36
N HIS A 228 -0.73 -0.30 13.07
CA HIS A 228 -1.70 -1.09 12.33
C HIS A 228 -1.93 -0.53 10.91
N ILE A 229 -1.40 0.66 10.61
CA ILE A 229 -1.21 1.16 9.25
C ILE A 229 -0.28 0.24 8.44
N LYS A 230 -0.49 0.18 7.12
CA LYS A 230 0.43 -0.44 6.15
C LYS A 230 0.78 0.58 5.09
N THR A 231 2.06 0.77 4.85
CA THR A 231 2.57 1.74 3.89
C THR A 231 3.69 1.17 3.04
N TYR A 232 3.77 1.62 1.79
CA TYR A 232 4.85 1.29 0.89
C TYR A 232 5.30 2.57 0.20
N MET A 233 6.60 2.76 0.03
CA MET A 233 7.15 3.96 -0.60
C MET A 233 8.52 3.73 -1.21
N ARG A 234 8.95 4.70 -2.01
CA ARG A 234 10.26 4.70 -2.69
C ARG A 234 11.03 5.98 -2.40
N PRO A 235 11.77 6.04 -1.28
CA PRO A 235 12.57 7.21 -0.92
C PRO A 235 13.79 7.41 -1.81
N SER A 236 14.34 8.62 -1.79
CA SER A 236 15.68 8.91 -2.27
C SER A 236 16.75 8.30 -1.36
N PRO A 237 18.00 8.14 -1.81
CA PRO A 237 19.07 7.53 -1.01
C PRO A 237 19.33 8.23 0.34
N ASP A 238 19.09 9.53 0.40
CA ASP A 238 19.22 10.38 1.59
C ASP A 238 17.90 10.55 2.38
N PHE A 239 16.82 9.87 1.95
CA PHE A 239 15.48 9.94 2.53
C PHE A 239 14.89 11.37 2.60
N SER A 240 15.36 12.30 1.76
CA SER A 240 14.81 13.67 1.69
C SER A 240 13.64 13.81 0.71
N LYS A 241 13.43 12.83 -0.17
CA LYS A 241 12.38 12.80 -1.20
C LYS A 241 11.75 11.42 -1.27
N ILE A 242 10.53 11.35 -1.80
CA ILE A 242 9.88 10.08 -2.16
C ILE A 242 9.30 10.17 -3.58
N ALA A 243 9.47 9.09 -4.33
CA ALA A 243 8.97 8.99 -5.70
C ALA A 243 7.49 8.60 -5.77
N TRP A 244 7.00 7.90 -4.76
CA TRP A 244 5.61 7.52 -4.60
C TRP A 244 5.37 7.06 -3.16
N PHE A 245 4.10 7.13 -2.76
CA PHE A 245 3.63 6.67 -1.45
C PHE A 245 2.31 5.92 -1.59
N LEU A 246 2.18 4.79 -0.92
CA LEU A 246 0.97 3.99 -0.87
C LEU A 246 0.60 3.77 0.59
N VAL A 247 -0.67 4.03 0.92
CA VAL A 247 -1.31 3.57 2.16
C VAL A 247 -2.40 2.56 1.79
N THR A 248 -2.44 1.42 2.47
CA THR A 248 -3.28 0.28 2.07
C THR A 248 -3.66 -0.60 3.27
N SER A 249 -4.62 -1.50 3.09
CA SER A 249 -4.87 -2.61 4.02
C SER A 249 -3.90 -3.78 3.83
N ALA A 250 -3.27 -3.89 2.65
CA ALA A 250 -2.43 -5.02 2.27
C ALA A 250 -1.16 -5.14 3.13
N ASN A 251 -1.08 -6.22 3.91
CA ASN A 251 0.12 -6.64 4.62
C ASN A 251 1.15 -7.33 3.69
N LEU A 252 2.34 -7.66 4.21
CA LEU A 252 3.34 -8.41 3.44
C LEU A 252 2.95 -9.89 3.30
N SER A 253 2.08 -10.18 2.33
CA SER A 253 1.61 -11.54 2.05
C SER A 253 1.25 -11.76 0.58
N LYS A 254 1.45 -13.00 0.11
CA LYS A 254 0.96 -13.45 -1.20
C LYS A 254 -0.57 -13.41 -1.32
N ALA A 255 -1.29 -13.58 -0.22
CA ALA A 255 -2.74 -13.55 -0.20
C ALA A 255 -3.30 -12.15 -0.56
N ALA A 256 -2.68 -11.11 0.01
CA ALA A 256 -3.02 -9.71 -0.20
C ALA A 256 -2.53 -9.19 -1.56
N TRP A 257 -1.26 -9.43 -1.90
CA TRP A 257 -0.62 -8.83 -3.06
C TRP A 257 -0.74 -9.64 -4.35
N GLY A 258 -0.93 -10.96 -4.22
CA GLY A 258 -0.95 -11.91 -5.31
C GLY A 258 0.38 -12.63 -5.52
N ALA A 259 0.32 -13.82 -6.09
CA ALA A 259 1.48 -14.62 -6.49
C ALA A 259 1.25 -15.22 -7.87
N LEU A 260 2.31 -15.28 -8.69
CA LEU A 260 2.23 -15.91 -9.99
C LEU A 260 2.08 -17.43 -9.88
N GLU A 261 1.17 -17.98 -10.71
CA GLU A 261 0.96 -19.41 -10.93
C GLU A 261 1.15 -19.71 -12.43
N LYS A 262 1.21 -21.00 -12.79
CA LYS A 262 1.28 -21.47 -14.19
C LYS A 262 2.40 -20.78 -14.98
N ASN A 263 3.63 -20.83 -14.47
CA ASN A 263 4.82 -20.25 -15.10
C ASN A 263 4.66 -18.75 -15.45
N GLY A 264 3.99 -17.97 -14.60
CA GLY A 264 3.82 -16.52 -14.79
C GLY A 264 2.63 -16.11 -15.65
N ALA A 265 1.86 -17.08 -16.19
CA ALA A 265 0.68 -16.80 -17.00
C ALA A 265 -0.50 -16.25 -16.18
N GLN A 266 -0.54 -16.53 -14.88
CA GLN A 266 -1.69 -16.27 -14.01
C GLN A 266 -1.25 -15.61 -12.70
N LEU A 267 -1.97 -14.59 -12.24
CA LEU A 267 -1.80 -13.99 -10.90
C LEU A 267 -2.95 -14.48 -10.00
N MET A 268 -2.62 -15.10 -8.87
CA MET A 268 -3.61 -15.58 -7.90
C MET A 268 -3.60 -14.71 -6.65
N ILE A 269 -4.77 -14.18 -6.29
CA ILE A 269 -5.02 -13.35 -5.09
C ILE A 269 -6.09 -14.06 -4.25
N ARG A 270 -5.96 -13.99 -2.92
CA ARG A 270 -6.87 -14.67 -1.98
C ARG A 270 -7.73 -13.72 -1.15
N SER A 271 -7.36 -12.45 -1.08
CA SER A 271 -7.96 -11.49 -0.15
C SER A 271 -8.50 -10.26 -0.88
N TYR A 272 -9.51 -9.64 -0.27
CA TYR A 272 -9.92 -8.28 -0.60
C TYR A 272 -8.98 -7.30 0.11
N GLU A 273 -8.36 -6.40 -0.65
CA GLU A 273 -7.51 -5.33 -0.10
C GLU A 273 -7.81 -4.03 -0.85
N LEU A 274 -7.55 -2.89 -0.22
CA LEU A 274 -7.71 -1.59 -0.86
C LEU A 274 -6.73 -0.56 -0.30
N GLY A 275 -6.17 0.26 -1.18
CA GLY A 275 -5.30 1.36 -0.84
C GLY A 275 -5.31 2.45 -1.91
N VAL A 276 -4.67 3.57 -1.57
CA VAL A 276 -4.52 4.72 -2.46
C VAL A 276 -3.05 5.06 -2.68
N LEU A 277 -2.67 5.19 -3.95
CA LEU A 277 -1.33 5.53 -4.38
C LEU A 277 -1.25 7.02 -4.70
N PHE A 278 -0.30 7.68 -4.04
CA PHE A 278 0.12 9.04 -4.32
C PHE A 278 1.32 8.98 -5.26
N LEU A 279 1.12 9.48 -6.48
CA LEU A 279 2.18 9.71 -7.45
C LEU A 279 2.38 11.22 -7.59
N PRO A 280 3.62 11.74 -7.60
CA PRO A 280 3.91 13.15 -7.79
C PRO A 280 3.30 13.76 -9.07
N ALA A 281 3.10 12.96 -10.12
CA ALA A 281 2.63 13.42 -11.43
C ALA A 281 1.15 13.90 -11.41
N ALA A 282 0.24 13.17 -10.75
CA ALA A 282 -0.96 13.83 -10.21
C ALA A 282 -0.45 14.77 -9.11
N PHE A 283 -0.82 16.02 -8.87
CA PHE A 283 -0.04 17.00 -8.06
C PHE A 283 1.07 17.76 -8.81
N VAL A 284 1.34 17.44 -10.09
CA VAL A 284 2.19 18.26 -10.98
C VAL A 284 3.63 18.45 -10.44
N SER A 285 4.17 17.40 -9.82
CA SER A 285 5.55 17.33 -9.32
C SER A 285 6.26 16.08 -9.87
N SER A 286 7.59 16.05 -9.80
CA SER A 286 8.41 14.86 -10.14
C SER A 286 8.74 13.99 -8.93
N TYR A 287 8.65 14.55 -7.71
CA TYR A 287 8.84 13.86 -6.43
C TYR A 287 8.09 14.60 -5.32
N PHE A 288 7.82 13.94 -4.20
CA PHE A 288 7.41 14.65 -2.98
C PHE A 288 8.66 14.96 -2.17
N GLN A 289 8.85 16.24 -1.83
CA GLN A 289 9.89 16.66 -0.89
C GLN A 289 9.41 16.30 0.52
N LEU A 290 10.22 15.54 1.26
CA LEU A 290 10.01 15.39 2.69
C LEU A 290 10.61 16.63 3.35
N SER A 291 9.82 17.36 4.13
CA SER A 291 10.30 18.53 4.86
C SER A 291 11.48 18.11 5.75
N HIS A 292 12.52 18.97 5.78
CA HIS A 292 13.67 18.82 6.65
C HIS A 292 13.19 18.91 8.11
N CYS A 293 12.75 17.79 8.67
CA CYS A 293 12.74 17.62 10.11
C CYS A 293 14.16 17.16 10.48
N PRO A 294 14.91 17.89 11.32
CA PRO A 294 16.22 17.47 11.83
C PRO A 294 16.22 16.03 12.41
N CYS A 295 15.03 15.51 12.70
CA CYS A 295 14.74 14.21 13.27
C CYS A 295 14.82 13.02 12.28
N VAL A 296 14.87 13.24 10.96
CA VAL A 296 15.03 12.12 9.99
C VAL A 296 16.43 11.50 10.05
N LYS A 297 17.41 12.20 10.65
CA LYS A 297 18.70 11.59 11.01
C LYS A 297 18.58 10.41 11.98
N TRP A 298 17.42 10.18 12.61
CA TRP A 298 17.23 9.16 13.64
C TRP A 298 16.04 8.21 13.41
N CYS A 299 15.29 8.33 12.30
CA CYS A 299 14.25 7.33 11.94
C CYS A 299 14.84 5.96 11.54
N LEU A 300 16.16 5.86 11.40
CA LEU A 300 16.88 4.63 11.12
C LEU A 300 18.11 4.54 12.01
N VAL A 301 17.93 4.38 13.33
CA VAL A 301 19.01 3.78 14.13
C VAL A 301 19.10 2.31 13.75
N PHE A 302 19.93 2.03 12.75
CA PHE A 302 20.32 0.68 12.36
C PHE A 302 21.15 0.07 13.49
N SER A 303 20.48 -0.57 14.46
CA SER A 303 21.17 -1.44 15.41
C SER A 303 21.09 -2.88 14.89
N PRO A 304 22.21 -3.53 14.52
CA PRO A 304 22.20 -4.86 13.93
C PRO A 304 21.92 -6.00 14.93
N ARG A 305 21.54 -5.72 16.18
CA ARG A 305 21.52 -6.73 17.24
C ARG A 305 20.38 -6.49 18.22
N SER A 306 19.17 -6.84 17.81
CA SER A 306 18.09 -7.15 18.75
C SER A 306 17.39 -8.39 18.22
N ARG A 307 17.12 -9.35 19.11
CA ARG A 307 16.41 -10.58 18.77
C ARG A 307 15.06 -10.20 18.17
N TRP A 308 14.88 -10.55 16.90
CA TRP A 308 13.59 -10.57 16.22
C TRP A 308 12.88 -11.88 16.57
#